data_AF-A0A814AEH6-F1
#
_entry.id   AF-A0A814AEH6-F1
#
_cell.length_a   1.000
_cell.length_b   1.000
_cell.length_c   1.000
_cell.angle_alpha   90.00
_cell.angle_beta   90.00
_cell.angle_gamma   90.00
#
_symmetry.space_group_name_H-M   'P 1'
#
loop_
_entity.id
_entity.type
_entity.pdbx_description
1 polymer ?
#
loop_
_entity_poly.entity_id
_entity_poly.type
_entity_poly.pdbx_seq_one_letter_code
_entity_poly.pdbx_strand_id
1 'polypeptide(L)'
;MTTNDLENLIPSSLFTRILLQSGQYSSSSNAQQPTLQSDTEKLLINFASLFGQELVSKSSSIAQRRIGTSSSSSTTININDVNFVLKHQWPIYDSSSYNQISEN
;
A
#
# COMPACT_ATOMS: atom_id res chain seq x y z
N MET A 1 15.43 -10.75 9.83
CA MET A 1 14.28 -11.04 8.95
C MET A 1 14.85 -11.12 7.55
N THR A 2 14.82 -12.29 6.94
CA THR A 2 15.46 -12.53 5.63
C THR A 2 14.51 -12.12 4.51
N THR A 3 15.05 -11.71 3.36
CA THR A 3 14.29 -11.34 2.15
C THR A 3 13.32 -12.42 1.66
N ASN A 4 13.52 -13.68 2.07
CA ASN A 4 12.65 -14.80 1.75
C ASN A 4 11.30 -14.80 2.51
N ASP A 5 11.17 -14.06 3.61
CA ASP A 5 9.90 -13.95 4.37
C ASP A 5 8.94 -12.93 3.72
N LEU A 6 9.46 -12.07 2.83
CA LEU A 6 8.74 -10.99 2.16
C LEU A 6 7.94 -11.46 0.94
N GLU A 7 8.43 -12.48 0.21
CA GLU A 7 7.76 -13.02 -0.98
C GLU A 7 6.42 -13.71 -0.68
N ASN A 8 6.12 -13.98 0.60
CA ASN A 8 4.90 -14.69 1.04
C ASN A 8 3.79 -13.78 1.59
N LEU A 9 3.97 -12.46 1.65
CA LEU A 9 2.96 -11.58 2.26
C LEU A 9 1.74 -11.33 1.35
N ILE A 10 1.94 -11.32 0.03
CA ILE A 10 0.86 -11.11 -0.93
C ILE A 10 0.99 -12.16 -2.04
N PRO A 11 0.04 -13.10 -2.17
CA PRO A 11 0.02 -14.04 -3.29
C PRO A 11 -0.03 -13.27 -4.61
N SER A 12 0.89 -13.58 -5.54
CA SER A 12 1.00 -12.88 -6.83
C SER A 12 -0.33 -12.87 -7.60
N SER A 13 -1.08 -13.97 -7.55
CA SER A 13 -2.40 -14.09 -8.18
C SER A 13 -3.43 -13.10 -7.62
N LEU A 14 -3.41 -12.83 -6.32
CA LEU A 14 -4.30 -11.87 -5.67
C LEU A 14 -3.88 -10.44 -6.01
N PHE A 15 -2.57 -10.17 -6.01
CA PHE A 15 -2.04 -8.88 -6.37
C PHE A 15 -2.33 -8.50 -7.83
N THR A 16 -2.09 -9.42 -8.77
CA THR A 16 -2.39 -9.25 -10.20
C THR A 16 -3.88 -9.04 -10.43
N ARG A 17 -4.75 -9.74 -9.69
CA ARG A 17 -6.20 -9.49 -9.75
C ARG A 17 -6.57 -8.08 -9.30
N ILE A 18 -5.98 -7.58 -8.21
CA ILE A 18 -6.20 -6.21 -7.71
C ILE A 18 -5.71 -5.18 -8.74
N LEU A 19 -4.52 -5.38 -9.31
CA LEU A 19 -3.96 -4.50 -10.35
C LEU A 19 -4.89 -4.40 -11.56
N LEU A 20 -5.31 -5.54 -12.12
CA LEU A 20 -6.21 -5.59 -13.27
C LEU A 20 -7.57 -4.96 -12.98
N GLN A 21 -8.07 -5.09 -11.74
CA GLN A 21 -9.32 -4.46 -11.31
C GLN A 21 -9.17 -2.93 -11.12
N SER A 22 -8.02 -2.47 -10.61
CA SER A 22 -7.74 -1.04 -10.38
C SER A 22 -7.55 -0.24 -11.66
N GLY A 23 -7.10 -0.89 -12.75
CA GLY A 23 -6.85 -0.25 -14.04
C GLY A 23 -8.09 0.19 -14.82
N GLN A 24 -9.31 0.07 -14.26
CA GLN A 24 -10.60 0.36 -14.91
C GLN A 24 -10.62 -0.03 -16.41
N TYR A 25 -10.63 -1.32 -16.72
CA TYR A 25 -10.91 -1.75 -18.08
C TYR A 25 -12.41 -1.70 -18.34
N SER A 26 -12.85 -0.52 -18.76
CA SER A 26 -14.17 -0.27 -19.32
C SER A 26 -14.47 -1.30 -20.41
N SER A 27 -15.61 -1.94 -20.27
CA SER A 27 -16.13 -3.00 -21.12
C SER A 27 -16.19 -2.58 -22.58
N SER A 28 -15.17 -2.91 -23.36
CA SER A 28 -15.23 -2.99 -24.81
C SER A 28 -14.88 -4.43 -25.18
N SER A 29 -15.81 -5.08 -25.87
CA SER A 29 -15.92 -6.53 -26.04
C SER A 29 -14.81 -7.22 -26.84
N ASN A 30 -13.71 -6.53 -27.16
CA ASN A 30 -12.55 -7.07 -27.89
C ASN A 30 -11.19 -6.67 -27.31
N ALA A 31 -11.12 -6.05 -26.12
CA ALA A 31 -9.84 -5.69 -25.52
C ALA A 31 -9.12 -6.94 -24.98
N GLN A 32 -8.07 -7.34 -25.68
CA GLN A 32 -7.11 -8.37 -25.28
C GLN A 32 -6.65 -8.09 -23.84
N GLN A 33 -6.80 -9.06 -22.93
CA GLN A 33 -6.40 -8.91 -21.54
C GLN A 33 -4.95 -8.40 -21.48
N PRO A 34 -4.68 -7.26 -20.82
CA PRO A 34 -3.32 -6.78 -20.69
C PRO A 34 -2.54 -7.78 -19.85
N THR A 35 -1.62 -8.49 -20.50
CA THR A 35 -0.62 -9.32 -19.81
C THR A 35 0.42 -8.41 -19.20
N LEU A 36 0.47 -8.39 -17.87
CA LEU A 36 1.57 -7.79 -17.14
C LEU A 36 2.83 -8.61 -17.43
N GLN A 37 3.96 -7.94 -17.73
CA GLN A 37 5.23 -8.65 -17.84
C GLN A 37 5.63 -9.20 -16.46
N SER A 38 6.16 -10.42 -16.41
CA SER A 38 6.49 -11.10 -15.13
C SER A 38 7.42 -10.28 -14.24
N ASP A 39 8.33 -9.52 -14.85
CA ASP A 39 9.29 -8.69 -14.13
C ASP A 39 8.62 -7.45 -13.54
N THR A 40 7.62 -6.89 -14.23
CA THR A 40 6.77 -5.82 -13.70
C THR A 40 5.92 -6.32 -12.54
N GLU A 41 5.36 -7.53 -12.64
CA GLU A 41 4.57 -8.14 -11.56
C GLU A 41 5.42 -8.31 -10.29
N LYS A 42 6.60 -8.90 -10.41
CA LYS A 42 7.55 -9.08 -9.29
C LYS A 42 7.95 -7.75 -8.68
N LEU A 43 8.26 -6.76 -9.51
CA LEU A 43 8.63 -5.42 -9.03
C LEU A 43 7.51 -4.78 -8.21
N LEU A 44 6.27 -4.85 -8.70
CA LEU A 44 5.12 -4.28 -8.02
C LEU A 44 4.78 -5.03 -6.72
N ILE A 45 4.92 -6.35 -6.68
CA ILE A 45 4.77 -7.15 -5.45
C ILE A 45 5.83 -6.76 -4.42
N ASN A 46 7.09 -6.59 -4.84
CA ASN A 46 8.17 -6.13 -3.97
C ASN A 46 7.87 -4.73 -3.41
N PHE A 47 7.39 -3.82 -4.26
CA PHE A 47 6.96 -2.48 -3.84
C PHE A 47 5.84 -2.52 -2.82
N ALA A 48 4.79 -3.32 -3.05
CA ALA A 48 3.68 -3.46 -2.12
C ALA A 48 4.13 -4.02 -0.76
N SER A 49 5.09 -4.95 -0.78
CA SER A 49 5.64 -5.54 0.43
C SER A 49 6.50 -4.56 1.22
N LEU A 50 7.36 -3.78 0.55
CA LEU A 50 8.13 -2.70 1.15
C LEU A 50 7.21 -1.62 1.74
N PHE A 51 6.15 -1.26 1.02
CA PHE A 51 5.13 -0.32 1.49
C PHE A 51 4.46 -0.82 2.77
N GLY A 52 4.05 -2.10 2.83
CA GLY A 52 3.48 -2.70 4.03
C GLY A 52 4.42 -2.67 5.22
N GLN A 53 5.71 -2.96 5.02
CA GLN A 53 6.71 -2.88 6.09
C GLN A 53 6.89 -1.46 6.63
N GLU A 54 7.00 -0.49 5.72
CA GLU A 54 7.17 0.90 6.11
C GLU A 54 5.91 1.46 6.79
N LEU A 55 4.70 1.03 6.36
CA LEU A 55 3.44 1.35 7.04
C LEU A 55 3.45 0.84 8.48
N VAL A 56 3.80 -0.44 8.69
CA VAL A 56 3.88 -1.05 10.02
C VAL A 56 4.91 -0.33 10.90
N SER A 57 6.09 -0.02 10.36
CA SER A 57 7.16 0.70 11.07
C SER A 57 6.69 2.07 11.56
N LYS A 58 6.07 2.85 10.68
CA LYS A 58 5.51 4.17 11.00
C LYS A 58 4.37 4.06 12.01
N SER A 59 3.43 3.14 11.79
CA SER A 59 2.30 2.92 12.70
C SER A 59 2.74 2.44 14.08
N SER A 60 3.80 1.63 14.17
CA SER A 60 4.41 1.25 15.46
C SER A 60 4.96 2.47 16.20
N SER A 61 5.65 3.37 15.49
CA SER A 61 6.17 4.62 16.06
C SER A 61 5.05 5.53 16.59
N ILE A 62 3.92 5.58 15.88
CA ILE A 62 2.72 6.33 16.33
C ILE A 62 2.09 5.65 17.54
N ALA A 63 1.94 4.32 17.52
CA ALA A 63 1.36 3.56 18.62
C ALA A 63 2.18 3.73 19.91
N GLN A 64 3.51 3.68 19.81
CA GLN A 64 4.44 3.95 20.91
C GLN A 64 4.26 5.34 21.52
N ARG A 65 4.13 6.38 20.67
CA ARG A 65 3.84 7.75 21.13
C ARG A 65 2.50 7.84 21.85
N ARG A 66 1.46 7.16 21.33
CA ARG A 66 0.11 7.14 21.92
C ARG A 66 0.10 6.54 23.32
N ILE A 67 0.86 5.49 23.57
CA ILE A 67 0.92 4.83 24.90
C ILE A 67 2.02 5.40 25.82
N GLY A 68 2.78 6.39 25.35
CA GLY A 68 3.84 7.04 26.13
C GLY A 68 5.07 6.17 26.39
N THR A 69 5.33 5.15 25.56
CA THR A 69 6.50 4.27 25.69
C THR A 69 7.45 4.45 24.52
N SER A 70 8.73 4.70 24.80
CA SER A 70 9.81 4.74 23.79
C SER A 70 10.55 3.42 23.64
N SER A 71 10.14 2.37 24.37
CA SER A 71 10.77 1.05 24.37
C SER A 71 10.15 0.11 23.35
N SER A 72 10.96 -0.86 22.90
CA SER A 72 10.63 -1.96 21.99
C SER A 72 9.63 -3.00 22.55
N SER A 73 8.85 -2.64 23.58
CA SER A 73 7.75 -3.47 24.07
C SER A 73 6.73 -3.69 22.95
N SER A 74 6.26 -4.93 22.80
CA SER A 74 5.23 -5.30 21.84
C SER A 74 4.03 -4.37 22.01
N THR A 75 3.93 -3.40 21.10
CA THR A 75 2.91 -2.36 21.13
C THR A 75 1.86 -2.75 20.13
N THR A 76 0.63 -2.95 20.60
CA THR A 76 -0.49 -3.26 19.70
C THR A 76 -0.81 -2.04 18.85
N ILE A 77 -0.54 -2.15 17.54
CA ILE A 77 -0.95 -1.18 16.53
C ILE A 77 -2.47 -1.29 16.37
N ASN A 78 -3.19 -0.19 16.49
CA ASN A 78 -4.62 -0.13 16.19
C ASN A 78 -4.90 0.61 14.87
N ILE A 79 -6.16 0.60 14.44
CA ILE A 79 -6.58 1.22 13.18
C ILE A 79 -6.36 2.74 13.14
N ASN A 80 -6.39 3.42 14.29
CA ASN A 80 -6.15 4.87 14.35
C ASN A 80 -4.68 5.20 14.11
N ASP A 81 -3.77 4.36 14.60
CA ASP A 81 -2.32 4.50 14.36
C ASP A 81 -2.00 4.35 12.86
N VAL A 82 -2.69 3.43 12.16
CA VAL A 82 -2.60 3.24 10.70
C VAL A 82 -3.21 4.41 9.93
N ASN A 83 -4.43 4.82 10.27
CA ASN A 83 -5.12 5.94 9.64
C ASN A 83 -4.36 7.25 9.79
N PHE A 84 -3.67 7.46 10.92
CA PHE A 84 -2.84 8.64 11.12
C PHE A 84 -1.71 8.70 10.08
N VAL A 85 -1.00 7.60 9.86
CA VAL A 85 0.10 7.50 8.88
C VAL A 85 -0.42 7.74 7.47
N LEU A 86 -1.51 7.06 7.07
CA LEU A 86 -2.11 7.21 5.74
C LEU A 86 -2.67 8.62 5.47
N LYS A 87 -3.05 9.38 6.51
CA LYS A 87 -3.57 10.74 6.32
C LYS A 87 -2.47 11.81 6.33
N HIS A 88 -1.45 11.65 7.16
CA HIS A 88 -0.51 12.75 7.46
C HIS A 88 0.89 12.52 6.90
N GLN A 89 1.28 11.26 6.65
CA GLN A 89 2.62 10.95 6.14
C GLN A 89 2.56 10.48 4.69
N TRP A 90 1.49 9.81 4.30
CA TRP A 90 1.24 9.36 2.92
C TRP A 90 -0.17 9.71 2.45
N PRO A 91 -0.49 11.00 2.33
CA PRO A 91 -1.82 11.42 1.91
C PRO A 91 -2.19 10.73 0.59
N ILE A 92 -3.13 9.79 0.69
CA ILE A 92 -3.86 9.30 -0.47
C ILE A 92 -4.83 10.42 -0.80
N TYR A 93 -4.40 11.33 -1.67
CA TYR A 93 -5.28 12.37 -2.18
C TYR A 93 -6.37 11.70 -2.99
N ASP A 94 -7.63 11.92 -2.60
CA ASP A 94 -8.73 11.67 -3.52
C ASP A 94 -8.51 12.55 -4.75
N SER A 95 -8.64 11.95 -5.93
CA SER A 95 -8.71 12.59 -7.24
C SER A 95 -9.55 13.89 -7.28
N SER A 96 -10.53 14.05 -6.39
CA SER A 96 -11.30 15.29 -6.22
C SER A 96 -10.46 16.49 -5.75
N SER A 97 -9.28 16.27 -5.18
CA SER A 97 -8.35 17.31 -4.70
C SER A 97 -7.45 17.90 -5.79
N TYR A 98 -7.34 17.24 -6.95
CA TYR A 98 -6.50 17.71 -8.07
C TYR A 98 -7.20 18.76 -8.95
N ASN A 99 -8.54 18.77 -8.97
CA ASN A 99 -9.31 19.72 -9.79
C ASN A 99 -9.36 21.16 -9.25
N GLN A 100 -8.75 21.45 -8.09
CA GLN A 100 -8.68 22.82 -7.57
C GLN A 100 -7.34 23.53 -7.83
N ILE A 101 -6.35 22.85 -8.43
CA ILE A 101 -5.04 23.46 -8.71
C ILE A 101 -4.97 24.05 -10.13
N SER A 102 -5.96 23.78 -10.99
CA SER A 102 -5.96 24.25 -12.39
C SER A 102 -6.82 25.49 -12.66
N GLU A 103 -7.41 26.10 -11.62
CA GLU A 103 -8.08 27.41 -11.70
C GLU A 103 -7.37 28.42 -10.80
N ASN A 104 -6.18 28.85 -11.21
CA ASN A 104 -5.62 30.16 -10.84
C ASN A 104 -4.52 30.56 -11.84
#